data_AF-A0A7V5K6F2-F1
#
_entry.id   AF-A0A7V5K6F2-F1
#
_cell.length_a   1.000
_cell.length_b   1.000
_cell.length_c   1.000
_cell.angle_alpha   90.00
_cell.angle_beta   90.00
_cell.angle_gamma   90.00
#
_symmetry.space_group_name_H-M   'P 1'
#
loop_
_entity.id
_entity.type
_entity.pdbx_description
1 polymer ?
#
loop_
_entity_poly.entity_id
_entity_poly.type
_entity_poly.pdbx_seq_one_letter_code
_entity_poly.pdbx_strand_id
1 'polypeptide(L)'
;AELQEIIQRSRAALEKGDSEQFVSLNTEFHDRLYRASGSDRLYRMIHELRDHFYRFRRVILSRGTMPGTSLRDHERMMRAMAKGDEKAVERIVREHILRGMGVVLREIKKGKITV
;
A
#
# COMPACT_ATOMS: atom_id res chain seq x y z
N ALA A 1 1.64 -17.58 -2.60
CA ALA A 1 0.28 -17.79 -3.12
C ALA A 1 -0.65 -16.66 -2.71
N GLU A 2 -0.84 -16.42 -1.40
CA GLU A 2 -1.82 -15.45 -0.87
C GLU A 2 -1.61 -13.98 -1.33
N LEU A 3 -0.40 -13.42 -1.26
CA LEU A 3 -0.14 -12.03 -1.69
C LEU A 3 -0.40 -11.79 -3.20
N GLN A 4 -0.13 -12.79 -4.04
CA GLN A 4 -0.38 -12.70 -5.48
C GLN A 4 -1.88 -12.68 -5.78
N GLU A 5 -2.66 -13.48 -5.05
CA GLU A 5 -4.11 -13.50 -5.16
C GLU A 5 -4.74 -12.14 -4.78
N ILE A 6 -4.25 -11.52 -3.69
CA ILE A 6 -4.70 -10.17 -3.29
C ILE A 6 -4.41 -9.14 -4.40
N ILE A 7 -3.27 -9.22 -5.08
CA ILE A 7 -2.94 -8.35 -6.22
C ILE A 7 -3.91 -8.57 -7.38
N GLN A 8 -4.24 -9.82 -7.72
CA GLN A 8 -5.20 -10.12 -8.79
C GLN A 8 -6.60 -9.61 -8.46
N ARG A 9 -7.07 -9.81 -7.22
CA ARG A 9 -8.33 -9.26 -6.73
C ARG A 9 -8.30 -7.73 -6.76
N SER A 10 -7.18 -7.10 -6.41
CA SER A 10 -7.01 -5.65 -6.44
C SER A 10 -7.09 -5.11 -7.86
N ARG A 11 -6.50 -5.81 -8.84
CA ARG A 11 -6.62 -5.48 -10.25
C ARG A 11 -8.07 -5.52 -10.71
N ALA A 12 -8.79 -6.60 -10.40
CA ALA A 12 -10.20 -6.72 -10.77
C ALA A 12 -11.07 -5.62 -10.13
N ALA A 13 -10.83 -5.28 -8.86
CA ALA A 13 -11.52 -4.18 -8.18
C ALA A 13 -11.25 -2.82 -8.87
N LEU A 14 -9.99 -2.57 -9.23
CA LEU A 14 -9.59 -1.35 -9.93
C LEU A 14 -10.24 -1.23 -11.31
N GLU A 15 -10.26 -2.32 -12.08
CA GLU A 15 -10.87 -2.37 -13.42
C GLU A 15 -12.39 -2.15 -13.37
N LYS A 16 -13.04 -2.61 -12.29
CA LYS A 16 -14.48 -2.40 -12.05
C LYS A 16 -14.81 -1.03 -11.44
N GLY A 17 -13.81 -0.23 -11.08
CA GLY A 17 -14.01 1.04 -10.37
C GLY A 17 -14.45 0.90 -8.92
N ASP A 18 -14.38 -0.31 -8.34
CA ASP A 18 -14.76 -0.58 -6.96
C ASP A 18 -13.67 -0.08 -5.99
N SER A 19 -13.78 1.20 -5.67
CA SER A 19 -12.78 1.91 -4.86
C SER A 19 -12.74 1.42 -3.42
N GLU A 20 -13.88 1.03 -2.84
CA GLU A 20 -13.94 0.52 -1.46
C GLU A 20 -13.26 -0.84 -1.36
N GLN A 21 -13.58 -1.75 -2.28
CA GLN A 21 -12.92 -3.05 -2.34
C GLN A 21 -11.42 -2.89 -2.60
N PHE A 22 -11.02 -1.97 -3.49
CA PHE A 22 -9.60 -1.71 -3.74
C PHE A 22 -8.86 -1.24 -2.49
N VAL A 23 -9.44 -0.30 -1.71
CA VAL A 23 -8.84 0.16 -0.43
C VAL A 23 -8.74 -0.97 0.58
N SER A 24 -9.75 -1.83 0.67
CA SER A 24 -9.77 -3.00 1.56
C SER A 24 -8.66 -3.98 1.19
N LEU A 25 -8.55 -4.35 -0.09
CA LEU A 25 -7.53 -5.26 -0.59
C LEU A 25 -6.12 -4.68 -0.46
N ASN A 26 -5.95 -3.38 -0.68
CA ASN A 26 -4.68 -2.70 -0.43
C ASN A 26 -4.31 -2.77 1.06
N THR A 27 -5.28 -2.71 1.97
CA THR A 27 -5.04 -2.86 3.41
C THR A 27 -4.64 -4.28 3.78
N GLU A 28 -5.35 -5.27 3.23
CA GLU A 28 -5.04 -6.68 3.39
C GLU A 28 -3.63 -7.02 2.88
N PHE A 29 -3.25 -6.51 1.71
CA PHE A 29 -1.91 -6.71 1.14
C PHE A 29 -0.80 -6.27 2.11
N HIS A 30 -0.91 -5.08 2.68
CA HIS A 30 0.09 -4.55 3.59
C HIS A 30 0.14 -5.35 4.90
N ASP A 31 -1.00 -5.72 5.48
CA ASP A 31 -1.03 -6.54 6.70
C ASP A 31 -0.34 -7.90 6.50
N ARG A 32 -0.65 -8.58 5.38
CA ARG A 32 -0.03 -9.85 5.01
C ARG A 32 1.47 -9.71 4.80
N LEU A 33 1.90 -8.63 4.15
CA LEU A 33 3.32 -8.34 3.95
C LEU A 33 4.04 -8.11 5.29
N TYR A 34 3.44 -7.38 6.23
CA TYR A 34 4.05 -7.13 7.53
C TYR A 34 4.16 -8.42 8.36
N ARG A 35 3.13 -9.26 8.36
CA ARG A 35 3.15 -10.57 9.02
C ARG A 35 4.22 -11.49 8.45
N ALA A 36 4.46 -11.43 7.14
CA ALA A 36 5.49 -12.23 6.47
C ALA A 36 6.93 -11.87 6.91
N SER A 37 7.15 -10.76 7.60
CA SER A 37 8.48 -10.41 8.16
C SER A 37 8.93 -11.35 9.29
N GLY A 38 8.01 -12.12 9.90
CA GLY A 38 8.30 -13.00 11.04
C GLY A 38 8.67 -12.25 12.32
N SER A 39 8.54 -10.92 12.36
CA SER A 39 8.87 -10.11 13.52
C SER A 39 7.62 -9.57 14.21
N ASP A 40 7.19 -10.23 15.28
CA ASP A 40 6.03 -9.81 16.07
C ASP A 40 6.19 -8.38 16.63
N ARG A 41 7.43 -8.01 16.99
CA ARG A 41 7.72 -6.66 17.48
C ARG A 41 7.48 -5.62 16.40
N LEU A 42 8.00 -5.81 15.19
CA LEU A 42 7.79 -4.89 14.08
C LEU A 42 6.31 -4.85 13.68
N TYR A 43 5.65 -6.01 13.62
CA TYR A 43 4.23 -6.09 13.32
C TYR A 43 3.40 -5.26 14.30
N ARG A 44 3.62 -5.41 15.61
CA ARG A 44 2.92 -4.62 16.64
C ARG A 44 3.15 -3.12 16.50
N MET A 45 4.40 -2.69 16.31
CA MET A 45 4.72 -1.26 16.14
C MET A 45 4.00 -0.64 14.93
N ILE A 46 3.94 -1.35 13.80
CA ILE A 46 3.22 -0.88 12.61
C ILE A 46 1.72 -0.88 12.86
N HIS A 47 1.22 -1.89 13.58
CA HIS A 47 -0.21 -2.04 13.87
C HIS A 47 -0.74 -0.94 14.80
N GLU A 48 0.08 -0.40 15.72
CA GLU A 48 -0.27 0.76 16.54
C GLU A 48 -0.57 2.01 15.69
N LEU A 49 0.01 2.10 14.49
CA LEU A 49 -0.20 3.20 13.54
C LEU A 49 -1.27 2.89 12.47
N ARG A 50 -1.92 1.72 12.55
CA ARG A 50 -2.80 1.20 11.49
C ARG A 50 -3.94 2.15 11.15
N ASP A 51 -4.57 2.77 12.14
CA ASP A 51 -5.73 3.64 11.91
C ASP A 51 -5.34 4.94 11.20
N HIS A 52 -4.16 5.48 11.53
CA HIS A 52 -3.55 6.61 10.82
C HIS A 52 -3.25 6.23 9.37
N PHE A 53 -2.61 5.09 9.15
CA PHE A 53 -2.32 4.59 7.80
C PHE A 53 -3.58 4.31 6.99
N TYR A 54 -4.63 3.79 7.60
CA TYR A 54 -5.91 3.55 6.92
C TYR A 54 -6.54 4.86 6.43
N ARG A 55 -6.58 5.90 7.27
CA ARG A 55 -7.06 7.24 6.89
C ARG A 55 -6.23 7.81 5.72
N PHE A 56 -4.91 7.79 5.82
CA PHE A 56 -4.05 8.31 4.76
C PHE A 56 -4.12 7.49 3.48
N ARG A 57 -4.24 6.16 3.56
CA ARG A 57 -4.43 5.27 2.42
C ARG A 57 -5.69 5.62 1.64
N ARG A 58 -6.82 5.84 2.31
CA ARG A 58 -8.06 6.30 1.65
C ARG A 58 -7.86 7.59 0.87
N VAL A 59 -7.19 8.57 1.47
CA VAL A 59 -6.84 9.82 0.78
C VAL A 59 -5.96 9.55 -0.43
N ILE A 60 -4.87 8.79 -0.27
CA ILE A 60 -3.92 8.53 -1.35
C ILE A 60 -4.63 7.87 -2.54
N LEU A 61 -5.40 6.82 -2.25
CA LEU A 61 -6.07 6.02 -3.27
C LEU A 61 -7.27 6.75 -3.91
N SER A 62 -7.78 7.82 -3.33
CA SER A 62 -8.82 8.64 -3.98
C SER A 62 -8.26 9.67 -4.97
N ARG A 63 -6.96 9.63 -5.33
CA ARG A 63 -6.31 10.67 -6.15
C ARG A 63 -5.81 10.15 -7.48
N GLY A 64 -6.47 10.58 -8.56
CA GLY A 64 -5.97 10.45 -9.93
C GLY A 64 -5.46 9.03 -10.24
N THR A 65 -4.19 8.93 -10.62
CA THR A 65 -3.54 7.68 -11.01
C THR A 65 -2.98 6.86 -9.84
N MET A 66 -3.21 7.27 -8.58
CA MET A 66 -2.61 6.64 -7.40
C MET A 66 -3.03 5.18 -7.20
N PRO A 67 -4.30 4.76 -7.39
CA PRO A 67 -4.67 3.34 -7.32
C PRO A 67 -3.86 2.45 -8.26
N GLY A 68 -3.81 2.82 -9.54
CA GLY A 68 -3.02 2.07 -10.53
C GLY A 68 -1.52 2.12 -10.25
N THR A 69 -1.02 3.24 -9.72
CA THR A 69 0.40 3.35 -9.32
C THR A 69 0.72 2.45 -8.13
N SER A 70 -0.15 2.41 -7.11
CA SER A 70 -0.03 1.54 -5.95
C SER A 70 0.00 0.07 -6.36
N LEU A 71 -0.95 -0.34 -7.21
CA LEU A 71 -1.03 -1.71 -7.71
C LEU A 71 0.23 -2.13 -8.48
N ARG A 72 0.72 -1.27 -9.38
CA ARG A 72 1.98 -1.53 -10.12
C ARG A 72 3.19 -1.65 -9.19
N ASP A 73 3.26 -0.83 -8.15
CA ASP A 73 4.34 -0.92 -7.17
C ASP A 73 4.27 -2.24 -6.39
N HIS A 74 3.07 -2.69 -5.97
CA HIS A 74 2.91 -4.01 -5.32
C HIS A 74 3.37 -5.15 -6.22
N GLU A 75 3.06 -5.11 -7.52
CA GLU A 75 3.53 -6.10 -8.49
C GLU A 75 5.04 -6.09 -8.66
N ARG A 76 5.66 -4.90 -8.66
CA ARG A 76 7.12 -4.76 -8.69
C ARG A 76 7.75 -5.34 -7.43
N MET A 77 7.18 -5.09 -6.25
CA MET A 77 7.63 -5.68 -4.99
C MET A 77 7.60 -7.20 -5.06
N MET A 78 6.47 -7.78 -5.49
CA MET A 78 6.34 -9.23 -5.57
C MET A 78 7.33 -9.88 -6.55
N ARG A 79 7.60 -9.24 -7.70
CA ARG A 79 8.62 -9.72 -8.64
C ARG A 79 10.02 -9.68 -8.05
N ALA A 80 10.36 -8.64 -7.28
CA ALA A 80 11.64 -8.53 -6.62
C ALA A 80 11.79 -9.56 -5.49
N MET A 81 10.73 -9.75 -4.68
CA MET A 81 10.68 -10.78 -3.63
C MET A 81 10.85 -12.18 -4.20
N ALA A 82 10.17 -12.50 -5.30
CA ALA A 82 10.29 -13.81 -5.96
C ALA A 82 11.71 -14.11 -6.47
N LYS A 83 12.51 -13.07 -6.73
CA LYS A 83 13.91 -13.19 -7.13
C LYS A 83 14.90 -13.16 -5.96
N GLY A 84 14.43 -12.95 -4.72
CA GLY A 84 15.29 -12.75 -3.56
C GLY A 84 16.09 -11.44 -3.59
N ASP A 85 15.66 -10.44 -4.38
CA ASP A 85 16.38 -9.16 -4.50
C ASP A 85 15.91 -8.17 -3.42
N GLU A 86 16.46 -8.35 -2.22
CA GLU A 86 16.12 -7.57 -1.03
C GLU A 86 16.34 -6.06 -1.22
N LYS A 87 17.43 -5.68 -1.90
CA LYS A 87 17.77 -4.27 -2.18
C LYS A 87 16.74 -3.64 -3.12
N ALA A 88 16.30 -4.37 -4.14
CA ALA A 88 15.23 -3.89 -5.01
C ALA A 88 13.91 -3.76 -4.23
N VAL A 89 13.55 -4.73 -3.39
CA VAL A 89 12.34 -4.66 -2.56
C VAL A 89 12.36 -3.42 -1.67
N GLU A 90 13.44 -3.21 -0.92
CA GLU A 90 13.60 -2.05 -0.02
C GLU A 90 13.43 -0.73 -0.77
N ARG A 91 14.12 -0.58 -1.91
CA ARG A 91 14.03 0.62 -2.74
C ARG A 91 12.61 0.86 -3.26
N ILE A 92 11.94 -0.17 -3.78
CA ILE A 92 10.57 -0.06 -4.31
C ILE A 92 9.59 0.35 -3.19
N VAL A 93 9.71 -0.27 -2.01
CA VAL A 93 8.87 0.06 -0.85
C VAL A 93 9.12 1.50 -0.38
N ARG A 94 10.37 1.95 -0.33
CA ARG A 94 10.71 3.34 0.01
C ARG A 94 10.13 4.33 -0.98
N GLU A 95 10.31 4.10 -2.28
CA GLU A 95 9.72 4.91 -3.35
C GLU A 95 8.19 4.99 -3.22
N HIS A 96 7.54 3.85 -2.95
CA HIS A 96 6.10 3.73 -2.77
C HIS A 96 5.58 4.58 -1.59
N ILE A 97 6.19 4.42 -0.41
CA ILE A 97 5.79 5.14 0.81
C ILE A 97 6.02 6.65 0.66
N LEU A 98 7.18 7.06 0.17
CA LEU A 98 7.51 8.49 0.00
C LEU A 98 6.58 9.17 -1.02
N ARG A 99 6.19 8.47 -2.09
CA ARG A 99 5.20 8.96 -3.05
C ARG A 99 3.85 9.20 -2.38
N GLY A 100 3.39 8.25 -1.57
CA GLY A 100 2.16 8.37 -0.78
C GLY A 100 2.21 9.54 0.21
N MET A 101 3.31 9.68 0.95
CA MET A 101 3.55 10.80 1.86
C MET A 101 3.44 12.15 1.14
N GLY A 102 4.04 12.27 -0.06
CA GLY A 102 3.92 13.48 -0.87
C GLY A 102 2.48 13.83 -1.26
N VAL A 103 1.62 12.84 -1.49
CA VAL A 103 0.18 13.07 -1.73
C VAL A 103 -0.48 13.61 -0.47
N VAL A 104 -0.27 12.96 0.68
CA VAL A 104 -0.89 13.37 1.96
C VAL A 104 -0.49 14.80 2.33
N LEU A 105 0.80 15.14 2.24
CA LEU A 105 1.29 16.49 2.57
C LEU A 105 0.67 17.56 1.66
N ARG A 106 0.48 17.27 0.36
CA ARG A 106 -0.21 18.20 -0.54
C ARG A 106 -1.66 18.42 -0.16
N GLU A 107 -2.35 17.38 0.30
CA GLU A 107 -3.76 17.48 0.70
C GLU A 107 -3.94 18.17 2.06
N ILE A 108 -3.00 17.98 3.00
CA ILE A 108 -2.93 18.76 4.25
C ILE A 108 -2.74 20.25 3.93
N LYS A 109 -1.80 20.61 3.05
CA LYS A 109 -1.57 22.00 2.63
C LYS A 109 -2.79 22.67 1.99
N LYS A 110 -3.70 21.88 1.41
CA LYS A 110 -4.97 22.38 0.84
C LYS A 110 -6.11 22.46 1.87
N GLY A 111 -5.86 22.13 3.14
CA GLY A 111 -6.89 22.07 4.19
C GLY A 111 -7.88 20.91 4.03
N LYS A 112 -7.57 19.91 3.19
CA LYS A 112 -8.47 18.78 2.91
C LYS A 112 -8.32 17.60 3.89
N ILE A 113 -7.31 17.66 4.75
CA ILE A 113 -7.00 16.66 5.78
C ILE A 113 -6.55 17.40 7.02
N THR A 114 -7.13 17.04 8.16
CA THR A 114 -6.66 17.47 9.49
C THR A 114 -5.84 16.33 10.08
N VAL A 115 -4.68 16.67 10.66
CA VAL A 115 -3.81 15.74 11.40
C VAL A 115 -4.17 15.82 12.88
#